data_AF-A0A0P8Y983-F1
#
_entry.id   AF-A0A0P8Y983-F1
#
_cell.length_a   1.000
_cell.length_b   1.000
_cell.length_c   1.000
_cell.angle_alpha   90.00
_cell.angle_beta   90.00
_cell.angle_gamma   90.00
#
_symmetry.space_group_name_H-M   'P 1'
#
loop_
_entity.id
_entity.type
_entity.pdbx_description
1 polymer ?
#
loop_
_entity_poly.entity_id
_entity_poly.type
_entity_poly.pdbx_seq_one_letter_code
_entity_poly.pdbx_strand_id
1 'polypeptide(L)' 'MHVLMRAKTLLTFPGGFGTFAELFKLLTLIQTGKMARIPIVLFGTTFWRQAIMKTTSRATGAIRYVT' A
#
# COMPACT_ATOMS: atom_id res chain seq x y z
N MET A 1 -10.01 -4.51 -13.26
CA MET A 1 -9.58 -3.09 -13.10
C MET A 1 -8.13 -2.95 -13.59
N HIS A 2 -7.92 -2.25 -14.71
CA HIS A 2 -6.66 -2.18 -15.47
C HIS A 2 -5.66 -1.11 -14.98
N VAL A 3 -6.10 -0.21 -14.08
CA VAL A 3 -5.34 1.01 -13.71
C VAL A 3 -4.02 0.70 -13.01
N LEU A 4 -4.01 -0.29 -12.10
CA LEU A 4 -2.81 -0.66 -11.33
C LEU A 4 -1.68 -1.19 -12.23
N MET A 5 -2.00 -1.95 -13.28
CA MET A 5 -1.01 -2.55 -14.18
C MET A 5 -0.19 -1.52 -14.96
N ARG A 6 -0.67 -0.27 -15.08
CA ARG A 6 0.03 0.84 -15.73
C ARG A 6 0.61 1.85 -14.75
N ALA A 7 0.32 1.71 -13.45
CA ALA A 7 0.78 2.66 -12.44
C ALA A 7 2.28 2.48 -12.19
N LYS A 8 3.01 3.59 -12.11
CA LYS A 8 4.44 3.60 -11.74
C LYS A 8 4.65 3.74 -10.23
N THR A 9 3.63 4.17 -9.49
CA THR A 9 3.67 4.42 -8.04
C THR A 9 2.25 4.39 -7.50
N LEU A 10 2.07 3.90 -6.27
CA LEU A 10 0.80 3.99 -5.55
C LEU A 10 0.89 5.07 -4.46
N LEU A 11 -0.07 5.99 -4.49
CA LEU A 11 -0.31 6.98 -3.45
C LEU A 11 -1.62 6.64 -2.75
N THR A 12 -1.61 6.45 -1.43
CA THR A 12 -2.82 6.10 -0.68
C THR A 12 -2.99 6.99 0.53
N PHE A 13 -4.12 7.69 0.57
CA PHE A 13 -4.55 8.53 1.69
C PHE A 13 -5.39 7.73 2.69
N PRO A 14 -5.53 8.18 3.95
CA PRO A 14 -6.41 7.56 4.92
C PRO A 14 -7.82 7.38 4.36
N GLY A 15 -8.41 6.20 4.54
CA GLY A 15 -9.71 5.87 3.97
C GLY A 15 -10.30 4.59 4.57
N GLY A 16 -11.53 4.27 4.14
CA GLY A 16 -12.27 3.09 4.60
C GLY A 16 -11.93 1.80 3.84
N PHE A 17 -12.79 0.79 3.97
CA PHE A 17 -12.57 -0.54 3.40
C PHE A 17 -12.29 -0.57 1.88
N GLY A 18 -12.89 0.34 1.10
CA GLY A 18 -12.60 0.43 -0.34
C GLY A 18 -11.15 0.81 -0.64
N THR A 19 -10.57 1.70 0.16
CA THR A 19 -9.16 2.10 0.06
C THR A 19 -8.24 0.94 0.42
N PHE A 20 -8.57 0.19 1.48
CA PHE A 20 -7.85 -1.03 1.83
C PHE A 20 -7.94 -2.09 0.73
N ALA A 21 -9.11 -2.27 0.11
CA ALA A 21 -9.29 -3.26 -0.95
C ALA A 21 -8.37 -2.99 -2.15
N GLU A 22 -8.21 -1.73 -2.56
CA GLU A 22 -7.28 -1.38 -3.65
C GLU A 22 -5.81 -1.51 -3.23
N LEU A 23 -5.46 -1.10 -1.99
CA LEU A 23 -4.10 -1.27 -1.44
C LEU A 23 -3.70 -2.75 -1.40
N PHE A 24 -4.55 -3.62 -0.84
CA PHE A 24 -4.25 -5.05 -0.72
C PHE A 24 -4.30 -5.78 -2.07
N LYS A 25 -5.14 -5.33 -3.01
CA LYS A 25 -5.10 -5.84 -4.39
C LYS A 25 -3.74 -5.57 -5.03
N LEU A 26 -3.20 -4.35 -4.90
CA LEU A 26 -1.86 -4.05 -5.42
C LEU A 26 -0.78 -4.87 -4.72
N LEU A 27 -0.81 -4.93 -3.38
CA LEU A 27 0.16 -5.71 -2.61
C LEU A 27 0.15 -7.18 -3.02
N THR A 28 -1.04 -7.75 -3.24
CA THR A 28 -1.20 -9.14 -3.71
C THR A 28 -0.61 -9.33 -5.10
N LEU A 29 -0.84 -8.39 -6.03
CA LEU A 29 -0.26 -8.46 -7.37
C LEU A 29 1.27 -8.41 -7.36
N ILE A 30 1.86 -7.56 -6.50
CA ILE A 30 3.31 -7.49 -6.31
C ILE A 30 3.85 -8.77 -5.66
N GLN A 31 3.19 -9.27 -4.62
CA GLN A 31 3.61 -10.47 -3.88
C GLN A 31 3.53 -11.74 -4.74
N THR A 32 2.50 -11.85 -5.58
CA THR A 32 2.30 -13.00 -6.47
C THR A 32 3.09 -12.90 -7.78
N GLY A 33 3.91 -11.86 -7.95
CA GLY A 33 4.72 -11.65 -9.16
C GLY A 33 3.91 -11.29 -10.41
N LYS A 34 2.61 -10.99 -10.27
CA LYS A 34 1.73 -10.57 -11.38
C LYS A 34 1.94 -9.13 -11.80
N MET A 35 2.71 -8.36 -11.02
CA MET A 35 3.08 -6.97 -11.31
C MET A 35 4.50 -6.69 -10.79
N ALA A 36 5.24 -5.82 -11.49
CA ALA A 36 6.53 -5.33 -11.02
C ALA A 36 6.38 -4.57 -9.69
N ARG A 37 7.42 -4.62 -8.85
CA ARG A 37 7.48 -3.81 -7.63
C ARG A 37 7.49 -2.33 -8.00
N ILE A 38 6.50 -1.60 -7.51
CA ILE A 38 6.43 -0.14 -7.61
C ILE A 38 6.47 0.47 -6.20
N PRO A 39 6.95 1.72 -6.06
CA PRO A 39 6.90 2.42 -4.78
C PRO A 39 5.46 2.57 -4.28
N ILE A 40 5.26 2.35 -2.98
CA ILE A 40 3.97 2.56 -2.30
C ILE A 40 4.17 3.61 -1.21
N VAL A 41 3.37 4.67 -1.28
CA VAL A 41 3.42 5.80 -0.34
C VAL A 41 2.08 5.91 0.38
N LEU A 42 2.15 5.85 1.72
CA LEU A 42 1.00 5.95 2.61
C LEU A 42 1.01 7.32 3.30
N PHE A 43 0.00 8.14 3.03
CA PHE A 43 -0.18 9.46 3.64
C PHE A 43 -0.91 9.36 4.98
N GLY A 44 -0.53 10.18 5.95
CA GLY A 44 -1.16 10.17 7.27
C GLY A 44 -0.65 9.02 8.13
N THR A 45 0.64 9.06 8.46
CA THR A 45 1.36 8.05 9.27
C THR A 45 0.58 7.59 10.50
N THR A 46 -0.09 8.50 11.22
CA THR A 46 -0.87 8.17 12.42
C THR A 46 -2.01 7.19 12.14
N PHE A 47 -2.76 7.40 11.05
CA PHE A 47 -3.85 6.52 10.64
C PHE A 47 -3.33 5.12 10.34
N TRP A 48 -2.31 5.01 9.48
CA TRP A 48 -1.77 3.71 9.06
C TRP A 48 -1.04 2.98 10.17
N ARG A 49 -0.42 3.70 11.11
CA ARG A 49 0.16 3.09 12.31
C ARG A 49 -0.90 2.44 13.18
N GLN A 50 -2.06 3.07 13.34
CA GLN A 50 -3.17 2.48 14.08
C GLN A 50 -3.82 1.33 13.30
N ALA A 51 -4.00 1.47 12.00
CA ALA A 51 -4.70 0.51 11.17
C ALA A 51 -3.90 -0.77 10.88
N ILE A 52 -2.57 -0.67 10.74
CA ILE A 52 -1.71 -1.79 10.29
C ILE A 52 -0.62 -2.14 11.32
N MET A 53 -0.08 -1.14 12.05
CA MET A 53 1.22 -1.26 12.71
C MET A 53 1.18 -1.62 14.21
N LYS A 54 0.05 -2.13 14.73
CA LYS A 54 0.04 -2.64 16.12
C LYS A 54 0.65 -4.04 16.28
N THR A 55 0.93 -4.78 15.20
CA THR A 55 1.38 -6.20 15.29
C THR A 55 2.61 -6.60 14.45
N THR A 56 3.07 -5.79 13.49
CA THR A 56 4.11 -6.23 12.53
C THR A 56 5.34 -5.31 12.56
N SER A 57 6.39 -5.74 13.27
CA SER A 57 7.70 -5.05 13.40
C SER A 57 8.66 -5.26 12.23
N ARG A 58 8.17 -5.73 11.07
CA ARG A 58 8.99 -5.97 9.86
C ARG A 58 8.27 -5.47 8.61
N ALA A 59 8.16 -4.16 8.45
CA ALA A 59 7.75 -3.59 7.16
C ALA A 59 8.99 -3.44 6.27
N THR A 60 9.11 -4.36 5.32
CA THR A 60 10.06 -4.40 4.20
C THR A 60 10.15 -3.03 3.51
N GLY A 61 11.36 -2.57 3.19
CA GLY A 61 11.71 -1.20 2.75
C GLY A 61 11.08 -0.65 1.45
N ALA A 62 9.95 -1.18 1.00
CA ALA A 62 9.19 -0.72 -0.16
C ALA A 62 8.03 0.25 0.19
N ILE A 63 7.59 0.30 1.45
CA ILE A 63 6.49 1.18 1.89
C ILE A 63 7.08 2.40 2.59
N ARG A 64 6.78 3.60 2.06
CA ARG A 64 7.19 4.87 2.67
C ARG A 64 5.98 5.57 3.27
N TYR A 65 6.11 6.02 4.51
CA TYR A 65 5.12 6.86 5.18
C TYR A 65 5.47 8.33 4.97
N VAL A 66 4.48 9.14 4.64
CA VAL A 66 4.61 10.59 4.51
C VAL A 66 3.53 11.24 5.37
N THR A 67 3.91 12.31 6.09
CA THR A 67 2.98 13.11 6.89
C THR A 67 2.06 13.90 5.99
#